data_AF-A0A502Y108-F1
#
_entry.id   AF-A0A502Y108-F1
#
_cell.length_a   1.000
_cell.length_b   1.000
_cell.length_c   1.000
_cell.angle_alpha   90.00
_cell.angle_beta   90.00
_cell.angle_gamma   90.00
#
_symmetry.space_group_name_H-M   'P 1'
#
loop_
_entity.id
_entity.type
_entity.pdbx_description
1 polymer ?
#
loop_
_entity_poly.entity_id
_entity_poly.type
_entity_poly.pdbx_seq_one_letter_code
_entity_poly.pdbx_strand_id
1 'polypeptide(L)'
;MRFLFVLILLSGTGIGFIYPWAVSNFSGREIGTWRVYEQGRFRPLTVSLKDRDAPVRVLVDLTARAERIVSQQRTVLTLTAATNGRTVLASTLQFNHVDNPRQASPQLPDKIFRDEAGLIATVSPGAYLFTVGPGDAEDIPMRAVDLVLRSGVGEIVARARPIGFSLMAVGLIGFLLSLRPGGGRPENPNSQPPPPRWGRGPT
;
A
#
# COMPACT_ATOMS: atom_id res chain seq x y z
N MET A 1 18.38 -20.44 18.31
CA MET A 1 17.84 -19.14 18.80
C MET A 1 17.89 -18.05 17.73
N ARG A 2 19.06 -17.72 17.15
CA ARG A 2 19.19 -16.63 16.14
C ARG A 2 18.26 -16.78 14.92
N PHE A 3 18.18 -18.01 14.38
CA PHE A 3 17.34 -18.32 13.22
C PHE A 3 15.84 -18.07 13.44
N LEU A 4 15.34 -18.31 14.67
CA LEU A 4 13.94 -18.07 15.01
C LEU A 4 13.59 -16.57 14.94
N PHE A 5 14.44 -15.71 15.47
CA PHE A 5 14.21 -14.26 15.46
C PHE A 5 14.26 -13.67 14.04
N VAL A 6 15.13 -14.22 13.18
CA VAL A 6 15.15 -13.88 11.75
C VAL A 6 13.84 -14.30 11.07
N LEU A 7 13.33 -15.51 11.33
CA LEU A 7 12.04 -15.95 10.79
C LEU A 7 10.88 -15.07 11.26
N ILE A 8 10.87 -14.66 12.53
CA ILE A 8 9.87 -13.75 13.09
C ILE A 8 9.95 -12.37 12.40
N LEU A 9 11.16 -11.84 12.19
CA LEU A 9 11.37 -10.58 11.48
C LEU A 9 10.85 -10.66 10.04
N LEU A 10 11.21 -11.71 9.30
CA LEU A 10 10.74 -11.93 7.92
C LEU A 10 9.23 -12.11 7.85
N SER A 11 8.64 -12.83 8.80
CA SER A 11 7.19 -13.00 8.90
C SER A 11 6.49 -11.66 9.16
N GLY A 12 7.08 -10.83 10.03
CA GLY A 12 6.59 -9.47 10.29
C GLY A 12 6.65 -8.58 9.05
N THR A 13 7.75 -8.62 8.29
CA THR A 13 7.88 -7.91 7.00
C THR A 13 6.85 -8.41 5.98
N GLY A 14 6.66 -9.72 5.90
CA GLY A 14 5.65 -10.36 5.06
C GLY A 14 4.25 -9.85 5.36
N ILE A 15 3.83 -9.90 6.62
CA ILE A 15 2.49 -9.52 7.07
C ILE A 15 2.28 -8.00 7.04
N GLY A 16 3.30 -7.22 7.40
CA GLY A 16 3.20 -5.77 7.56
C GLY A 16 3.28 -4.99 6.25
N PHE A 17 4.07 -5.47 5.28
CA PHE A 17 4.33 -4.75 4.03
C PHE A 17 3.91 -5.56 2.80
N ILE A 18 4.38 -6.80 2.67
CA ILE A 18 4.23 -7.58 1.44
C ILE A 18 2.77 -8.00 1.24
N TYR A 19 2.09 -8.49 2.29
CA TYR A 19 0.69 -8.92 2.21
C TYR A 19 -0.27 -7.77 1.85
N PRO A 20 -0.27 -6.61 2.54
CA PRO A 20 -1.15 -5.50 2.17
C PRO A 20 -0.90 -5.00 0.74
N TRP A 21 0.36 -4.92 0.33
CA TRP A 21 0.73 -4.53 -1.04
C TRP A 21 0.29 -5.56 -2.09
N ALA A 22 0.49 -6.85 -1.84
CA ALA A 22 0.11 -7.90 -2.76
C ALA A 22 -1.42 -7.96 -2.93
N VAL A 23 -2.16 -7.86 -1.83
CA VAL A 23 -3.62 -7.79 -1.85
C VAL A 23 -4.10 -6.55 -2.59
N SER A 24 -3.49 -5.37 -2.36
CA SER A 24 -3.93 -4.15 -3.06
C SER A 24 -3.68 -4.16 -4.57
N ASN A 25 -2.61 -4.80 -5.02
CA ASN A 25 -2.20 -4.79 -6.44
C ASN A 25 -2.76 -5.96 -7.24
N PHE A 26 -2.73 -7.18 -6.70
CA PHE A 26 -3.01 -8.40 -7.44
C PHE A 26 -4.41 -8.98 -7.21
N SER A 27 -5.14 -8.56 -6.17
CA SER A 27 -6.45 -9.16 -5.89
C SER A 27 -7.60 -8.51 -6.67
N GLY A 28 -8.63 -9.32 -6.94
CA GLY A 28 -9.86 -8.94 -7.61
C GLY A 28 -9.84 -9.04 -9.14
N ARG A 29 -11.01 -9.30 -9.72
CA ARG A 29 -11.25 -9.29 -11.16
C ARG A 29 -11.68 -7.90 -11.60
N GLU A 30 -11.28 -7.49 -12.80
CA GLU A 30 -11.85 -6.28 -13.41
C GLU A 30 -13.33 -6.52 -13.77
N ILE A 31 -14.19 -5.60 -13.35
CA ILE A 31 -15.60 -5.54 -13.77
C ILE A 31 -15.67 -4.81 -15.11
N GLY A 32 -14.94 -3.71 -15.23
CA GLY A 32 -14.77 -2.97 -16.46
C GLY A 32 -13.97 -1.68 -16.26
N THR A 33 -13.65 -1.07 -17.39
CA THR A 33 -12.98 0.22 -17.52
C THR A 33 -13.81 1.12 -18.42
N TRP A 34 -14.08 2.35 -17.98
CA TRP A 34 -14.92 3.30 -18.70
C TRP A 34 -14.30 4.70 -18.72
N ARG A 35 -14.34 5.34 -19.89
CA ARG A 35 -13.93 6.73 -20.07
C ARG A 35 -14.94 7.68 -19.45
N VAL A 36 -14.53 8.44 -18.44
CA VAL A 36 -15.37 9.43 -17.73
C VAL A 36 -14.92 10.87 -17.97
N TYR A 37 -13.76 11.08 -18.58
CA TYR A 37 -13.33 12.38 -19.08
C TYR A 37 -12.59 12.22 -20.40
N GLU A 38 -13.01 12.96 -21.42
CA GLU A 38 -12.34 13.05 -22.71
C GLU A 38 -12.71 14.39 -23.36
N GLN A 39 -11.81 14.95 -24.19
CA GLN A 39 -12.07 16.20 -24.93
C GLN A 39 -12.51 17.37 -24.02
N GLY A 40 -11.95 17.47 -22.81
CA GLY A 40 -12.24 18.58 -21.90
C GLY A 40 -13.56 18.48 -21.15
N ARG A 41 -14.27 17.34 -21.20
CA ARG A 41 -15.59 17.18 -20.57
C ARG A 41 -15.68 15.93 -19.71
N PHE A 42 -16.18 16.09 -18.50
CA PHE A 42 -16.57 14.99 -17.62
C PHE A 42 -17.95 14.47 -18.01
N ARG A 43 -18.13 13.16 -17.92
CA ARG A 43 -19.40 12.48 -18.14
C ARG A 43 -19.68 11.54 -16.97
N PRO A 44 -20.87 11.63 -16.33
CA PRO A 44 -21.24 10.67 -15.32
C PRO A 44 -21.41 9.29 -15.95
N LEU A 45 -21.11 8.25 -15.18
CA LEU A 45 -21.20 6.85 -15.60
C LEU A 45 -22.17 6.11 -14.70
N THR A 46 -23.11 5.39 -15.30
CA THR A 46 -23.97 4.45 -14.56
C THR A 46 -23.53 3.02 -14.82
N VAL A 47 -23.23 2.28 -13.76
CA VAL A 47 -22.86 0.86 -13.83
C VAL A 47 -23.86 0.03 -13.03
N SER A 48 -24.33 -1.07 -13.62
CA SER A 48 -25.16 -2.04 -12.90
C SER A 48 -24.26 -3.01 -12.13
N LEU A 49 -24.32 -2.97 -10.80
CA LEU A 49 -23.57 -3.87 -9.92
C LEU A 49 -24.49 -4.93 -9.31
N LYS A 50 -23.92 -6.10 -9.03
CA LYS A 50 -24.59 -7.23 -8.39
C LYS A 50 -23.93 -7.53 -7.05
N ASP A 51 -24.64 -8.19 -6.13
CA ASP A 51 -24.10 -8.56 -4.81
C ASP A 51 -22.79 -9.34 -4.90
N ARG A 52 -22.69 -10.25 -5.87
CA ARG A 52 -21.49 -11.05 -6.15
C ARG A 52 -20.27 -10.23 -6.61
N ASP A 53 -20.46 -8.95 -6.91
CA ASP A 53 -19.37 -8.06 -7.30
C ASP A 53 -18.65 -7.50 -6.06
N ALA A 54 -19.31 -7.54 -4.89
CA ALA A 54 -18.74 -7.07 -3.64
C ALA A 54 -17.53 -7.92 -3.19
N PRO A 55 -16.53 -7.29 -2.54
CA PRO A 55 -16.36 -5.85 -2.42
C PRO A 55 -15.85 -5.25 -3.74
N VAL A 56 -16.26 -4.00 -4.04
CA VAL A 56 -15.89 -3.29 -5.27
C VAL A 56 -14.88 -2.20 -4.97
N ARG A 57 -13.66 -2.34 -5.50
CA ARG A 57 -12.65 -1.29 -5.47
C ARG A 57 -12.83 -0.36 -6.65
N VAL A 58 -12.78 0.93 -6.36
CA VAL A 58 -12.94 2.02 -7.32
C VAL A 58 -11.58 2.65 -7.55
N LEU A 59 -11.04 2.47 -8.76
CA LEU A 59 -9.76 3.00 -9.20
C LEU A 59 -10.00 4.05 -10.28
N VAL A 60 -9.12 5.04 -10.34
CA VAL A 60 -9.15 6.07 -11.37
C VAL A 60 -7.79 6.14 -12.04
N ASP A 61 -7.79 6.04 -13.36
CA ASP A 61 -6.63 6.21 -14.23
C ASP A 61 -6.69 7.59 -14.88
N LEU A 62 -5.76 8.46 -14.51
CA LEU A 62 -5.53 9.75 -15.15
C LEU A 62 -4.45 9.63 -16.23
N THR A 63 -4.81 9.87 -17.48
CA THR A 63 -3.84 10.04 -18.56
C THR A 63 -3.51 11.51 -18.72
N ALA A 64 -2.25 11.88 -18.51
CA ALA A 64 -1.77 13.25 -18.63
C ALA A 64 -0.40 13.29 -19.30
N ARG A 65 -0.11 14.41 -19.97
CA ARG A 65 1.25 14.70 -20.47
C ARG A 65 2.06 15.33 -19.35
N ALA A 66 2.50 14.51 -18.41
CA ALA A 66 3.33 14.93 -17.30
C ALA A 66 4.31 13.81 -16.92
N GLU A 67 5.54 14.18 -16.53
CA GLU A 67 6.49 13.19 -16.01
C GLU A 67 6.08 12.67 -14.63
N ARG A 68 5.52 13.57 -13.83
CA ARG A 68 4.97 13.37 -12.49
C ARG A 68 3.85 14.38 -12.25
N ILE A 69 2.83 13.99 -11.48
CA ILE A 69 1.81 14.92 -11.00
C ILE A 69 2.33 15.52 -9.69
N VAL A 70 2.96 16.71 -9.76
CA VAL A 70 3.33 17.49 -8.55
C VAL A 70 2.16 18.36 -8.16
N SER A 71 1.08 17.73 -7.74
CA SER A 71 0.08 18.45 -6.97
C SER A 71 0.67 18.67 -5.58
N GLN A 72 0.84 19.93 -5.15
CA GLN A 72 1.30 20.32 -3.81
C GLN A 72 0.28 19.90 -2.73
N GLN A 73 0.00 18.61 -2.60
CA GLN A 73 -1.07 18.04 -1.75
C GLN A 73 -2.49 18.51 -2.12
N ARG A 74 -2.70 19.02 -3.34
CA ARG A 74 -4.03 19.48 -3.80
C ARG A 74 -4.80 18.33 -4.44
N THR A 75 -6.11 18.41 -4.35
CA THR A 75 -7.02 17.47 -5.01
C THR A 75 -6.98 17.67 -6.51
N VAL A 76 -6.68 16.63 -7.28
CA VAL A 76 -6.68 16.67 -8.76
C VAL A 76 -8.07 16.34 -9.31
N LEU A 77 -8.70 15.30 -8.77
CA LEU A 77 -10.07 14.92 -9.14
C LEU A 77 -10.89 14.63 -7.88
N THR A 78 -12.19 14.85 -8.00
CA THR A 78 -13.19 14.38 -7.04
C THR A 78 -13.96 13.24 -7.66
N LEU A 79 -14.33 12.24 -6.84
CA LEU A 79 -15.17 11.14 -7.24
C LEU A 79 -16.28 10.94 -6.23
N THR A 80 -17.51 10.79 -6.71
CA THR A 80 -18.64 10.33 -5.91
C THR A 80 -19.28 9.12 -6.57
N ALA A 81 -19.74 8.17 -5.76
CA ALA A 81 -20.59 7.07 -6.20
C ALA A 81 -21.87 7.10 -5.38
N ALA A 82 -23.02 7.01 -6.06
CA ALA A 82 -24.32 6.99 -5.43
C ALA A 82 -25.20 5.88 -5.99
N THR A 83 -26.04 5.31 -5.15
CA THR A 83 -27.09 4.36 -5.56
C THR A 83 -28.37 4.66 -4.78
N ASN A 84 -29.53 4.49 -5.40
CA ASN A 84 -30.83 4.76 -4.78
C ASN A 84 -30.92 6.16 -4.11
N GLY A 85 -30.29 7.16 -4.72
CA GLY A 85 -30.25 8.53 -4.20
C GLY A 85 -29.35 8.75 -2.97
N ARG A 86 -28.55 7.76 -2.56
CA ARG A 86 -27.59 7.87 -1.45
C ARG A 86 -26.15 7.74 -1.91
N THR A 87 -25.29 8.63 -1.44
CA THR A 87 -23.84 8.53 -1.64
C THR A 87 -23.28 7.37 -0.84
N VAL A 88 -22.57 6.46 -1.52
CA VAL A 88 -21.91 5.30 -0.92
C VAL A 88 -20.39 5.42 -0.92
N LEU A 89 -19.84 6.30 -1.75
CA LEU A 89 -18.42 6.62 -1.79
C LEU A 89 -18.24 8.09 -2.18
N ALA A 90 -17.35 8.78 -1.50
CA ALA A 90 -16.88 10.11 -1.87
C ALA A 90 -15.38 10.18 -1.59
N SER A 91 -14.59 10.59 -2.57
CA SER A 91 -13.14 10.65 -2.44
C SER A 91 -12.54 11.82 -3.21
N THR A 92 -11.44 12.33 -2.68
CA THR A 92 -10.51 13.20 -3.38
C THR A 92 -9.33 12.38 -3.88
N LEU A 93 -8.80 12.70 -5.06
CA LEU A 93 -7.74 11.96 -5.73
C LEU A 93 -6.57 12.91 -6.00
N GLN A 94 -5.34 12.48 -5.70
CA GLN A 94 -4.16 13.35 -5.75
C GLN A 94 -3.11 12.87 -6.75
N PHE A 95 -3.07 11.57 -7.06
CA PHE A 95 -2.12 10.95 -8.01
C PHE A 95 -0.62 11.17 -7.68
N ASN A 96 -0.30 11.65 -6.49
CA ASN A 96 1.05 11.98 -6.03
C ASN A 96 1.82 10.80 -5.43
N HIS A 97 1.15 9.67 -5.16
CA HIS A 97 1.75 8.44 -4.63
C HIS A 97 2.27 7.48 -5.72
N VAL A 98 2.27 7.91 -6.99
CA VAL A 98 2.67 7.08 -8.12
C VAL A 98 4.13 7.38 -8.49
N ASP A 99 5.06 6.65 -7.87
CA ASP A 99 6.50 6.82 -8.14
C ASP A 99 6.89 6.39 -9.56
N ASN A 100 6.15 5.45 -10.15
CA ASN A 100 6.44 4.94 -11.50
C ASN A 100 5.15 4.78 -12.33
N PRO A 101 4.63 5.89 -12.90
CA PRO A 101 3.42 5.86 -13.71
C PRO A 101 3.60 5.03 -14.99
N ARG A 102 2.54 4.33 -15.40
CA ARG A 102 2.58 3.46 -16.59
C ARG A 102 2.63 4.33 -17.85
N GLN A 103 3.42 3.96 -18.84
CA GLN A 103 3.36 4.62 -20.15
C GLN A 103 2.06 4.22 -20.87
N ALA A 104 1.33 5.20 -21.40
CA ALA A 104 0.12 4.93 -22.17
C ALA A 104 0.47 4.29 -23.53
N SER A 105 1.56 4.76 -24.16
CA SER A 105 2.11 4.22 -25.39
C SER A 105 3.61 4.50 -25.44
N PRO A 106 4.45 3.58 -25.94
CA PRO A 106 5.89 3.83 -26.14
C PRO A 106 6.19 5.01 -27.07
N GLN A 107 5.22 5.42 -27.89
CA GLN A 107 5.38 6.47 -28.90
C GLN A 107 4.90 7.85 -28.42
N LEU A 108 4.14 7.90 -27.32
CA LEU A 108 3.55 9.14 -26.80
C LEU A 108 4.16 9.47 -25.43
N PRO A 109 4.42 10.76 -25.13
CA PRO A 109 4.93 11.16 -23.82
C PRO A 109 3.88 11.06 -22.70
N ASP A 110 2.70 10.53 -22.99
CA ASP A 110 1.61 10.44 -22.03
C ASP A 110 1.84 9.33 -21.03
N LYS A 111 1.54 9.65 -19.77
CA LYS A 111 1.64 8.73 -18.66
C LYS A 111 0.27 8.53 -18.01
N ILE A 112 0.05 7.32 -17.51
CA ILE A 112 -1.14 6.90 -16.78
C ILE A 112 -0.77 6.87 -15.30
N PHE A 113 -1.41 7.76 -14.55
CA PHE A 113 -1.34 7.84 -13.11
C PHE A 113 -2.58 7.16 -12.53
N ARG A 114 -2.41 6.20 -11.63
CA ARG A 114 -3.52 5.49 -10.98
C ARG A 114 -3.64 5.92 -9.53
N ASP A 115 -4.85 6.23 -9.09
CA ASP A 115 -5.17 6.46 -7.69
C ASP A 115 -6.41 5.65 -7.28
N GLU A 116 -6.53 5.34 -5.99
CA GLU A 116 -7.64 4.54 -5.44
C GLU A 116 -8.64 5.48 -4.75
N ALA A 117 -9.87 5.54 -5.27
CA ALA A 117 -10.94 6.31 -4.66
C ALA A 117 -11.54 5.62 -3.42
N GLY A 118 -11.35 4.30 -3.31
CA GLY A 118 -11.73 3.53 -2.13
C GLY A 118 -12.47 2.24 -2.47
N LEU A 119 -13.12 1.68 -1.44
CA LEU A 119 -13.80 0.39 -1.48
C LEU A 119 -15.28 0.54 -1.13
N ILE A 120 -16.14 0.02 -1.99
CA ILE A 120 -17.56 -0.23 -1.69
C ILE A 120 -17.63 -1.66 -1.12
N ALA A 121 -17.62 -1.77 0.21
CA ALA A 121 -17.54 -3.05 0.91
C ALA A 121 -18.77 -3.93 0.70
N THR A 122 -19.96 -3.32 0.71
CA THR A 122 -21.23 -3.99 0.44
C THR A 122 -21.88 -3.39 -0.80
N VAL A 123 -22.36 -4.27 -1.68
CA VAL A 123 -23.08 -3.88 -2.90
C VAL A 123 -24.52 -4.30 -2.71
N SER A 124 -25.46 -3.42 -3.04
CA SER A 124 -26.85 -3.77 -3.25
C SER A 124 -27.08 -3.90 -4.75
N PRO A 125 -27.88 -4.84 -5.26
CA PRO A 125 -28.06 -4.99 -6.70
C PRO A 125 -28.74 -3.73 -7.25
N GLY A 126 -28.15 -3.14 -8.29
CA GLY A 126 -28.77 -1.96 -8.91
C GLY A 126 -27.81 -1.07 -9.67
N ALA A 127 -28.32 0.09 -10.05
CA ALA A 127 -27.56 1.11 -10.75
C ALA A 127 -26.75 1.97 -9.76
N TYR A 128 -25.46 2.10 -10.04
CA TYR A 128 -24.54 2.98 -9.34
C TYR A 128 -24.11 4.10 -10.27
N LEU A 129 -24.37 5.33 -9.88
CA LEU A 129 -23.97 6.54 -10.57
C LEU A 129 -22.62 6.99 -10.02
N PHE A 130 -21.60 6.96 -10.88
CA PHE A 130 -20.28 7.50 -10.62
C PHE A 130 -20.15 8.87 -11.29
N THR A 131 -19.77 9.86 -10.50
CA THR A 131 -19.53 11.22 -10.98
C THR A 131 -18.11 11.61 -10.63
N VAL A 132 -17.31 11.86 -11.67
CA VAL A 132 -15.93 12.37 -11.54
C VAL A 132 -15.94 13.84 -11.96
N GLY A 133 -15.23 14.67 -11.20
CA GLY A 133 -15.10 16.09 -11.48
C GLY A 133 -13.71 16.63 -11.18
N PRO A 134 -13.44 17.89 -11.56
CA PRO A 134 -12.18 18.55 -11.22
C PRO A 134 -12.03 18.71 -9.71
N GLY A 135 -10.78 18.74 -9.25
CA GLY A 135 -10.41 19.19 -7.91
C GLY A 135 -9.83 20.61 -7.91
N ASP A 136 -9.07 20.92 -6.87
CA ASP A 136 -8.46 22.23 -6.62
C ASP A 136 -7.07 22.40 -7.28
N ALA A 137 -6.54 21.35 -7.92
CA ALA A 137 -5.29 21.41 -8.65
C ALA A 137 -5.52 22.00 -10.04
N GLU A 138 -4.82 23.10 -10.33
CA GLU A 138 -4.85 23.79 -11.62
C GLU A 138 -3.74 23.27 -12.54
N ASP A 139 -3.85 23.60 -13.84
CA ASP A 139 -2.82 23.38 -14.87
C ASP A 139 -2.35 21.94 -15.10
N ILE A 140 -3.16 20.94 -14.74
CA ILE A 140 -2.87 19.55 -15.08
C ILE A 140 -3.29 19.30 -16.53
N PRO A 141 -2.37 18.95 -17.46
CA PRO A 141 -2.69 18.69 -18.86
C PRO A 141 -3.36 17.31 -19.02
N MET A 142 -4.59 17.20 -18.52
CA MET A 142 -5.40 15.98 -18.53
C MET A 142 -5.88 15.69 -19.95
N ARG A 143 -5.59 14.48 -20.43
CA ARG A 143 -6.04 13.99 -21.73
C ARG A 143 -7.27 13.10 -21.60
N ALA A 144 -7.23 12.19 -20.63
CA ALA A 144 -8.32 11.26 -20.38
C ALA A 144 -8.39 10.87 -18.90
N VAL A 145 -9.59 10.56 -18.42
CA VAL A 145 -9.79 9.89 -17.12
C VAL A 145 -10.64 8.65 -17.34
N ASP A 146 -10.11 7.52 -16.91
CA ASP A 146 -10.76 6.22 -16.97
C ASP A 146 -11.13 5.76 -15.55
N LEU A 147 -12.40 5.40 -15.34
CA LEU A 147 -12.87 4.75 -14.12
C LEU A 147 -12.71 3.23 -14.29
N VAL A 148 -12.05 2.60 -13.33
CA VAL A 148 -11.82 1.15 -13.31
C VAL A 148 -12.45 0.56 -12.07
N LEU A 149 -13.37 -0.39 -12.24
CA LEU A 149 -14.01 -1.09 -11.12
C LEU A 149 -13.45 -2.51 -11.04
N ARG A 150 -13.02 -2.93 -9.84
CA ARG A 150 -12.57 -4.31 -9.58
C ARG A 150 -13.41 -4.96 -8.49
N SER A 151 -13.86 -6.18 -8.75
CA SER A 151 -14.67 -7.02 -7.84
C SER A 151 -13.80 -8.02 -7.10
N GLY A 152 -14.23 -8.42 -5.89
CA GLY A 152 -13.62 -9.55 -5.17
C GLY A 152 -12.21 -9.24 -4.67
N VAL A 153 -11.97 -7.97 -4.35
CA VAL A 153 -10.68 -7.52 -3.85
C VAL A 153 -10.55 -7.96 -2.40
N GLY A 154 -9.41 -8.56 -2.03
CA GLY A 154 -9.17 -8.93 -0.65
C GLY A 154 -9.19 -7.68 0.23
N GLU A 155 -9.96 -7.70 1.32
CA GLU A 155 -9.83 -6.67 2.33
C GLU A 155 -8.46 -6.82 3.00
N ILE A 156 -7.71 -5.71 3.07
CA ILE A 156 -6.54 -5.68 3.92
C ILE A 156 -7.06 -5.82 5.34
N VAL A 157 -6.79 -6.95 6.00
CA VAL A 157 -7.11 -7.13 7.42
C VAL A 157 -6.49 -5.95 8.15
N ALA A 158 -7.32 -5.07 8.73
CA ALA A 158 -6.85 -3.81 9.32
C ALA A 158 -5.78 -4.03 10.41
N ARG A 159 -5.79 -5.22 11.02
CA ARG A 159 -4.83 -5.67 12.03
C ARG A 159 -3.51 -6.20 11.46
N ALA A 160 -3.41 -6.51 10.17
CA ALA A 160 -2.20 -7.08 9.57
C ALA A 160 -1.00 -6.15 9.71
N ARG A 161 -1.14 -4.84 9.42
CA ARG A 161 -0.05 -3.86 9.58
C ARG A 161 0.47 -3.79 11.02
N PRO A 162 -0.35 -3.52 12.05
CA PRO A 162 0.15 -3.46 13.42
C PRO A 162 0.73 -4.80 13.90
N ILE A 163 0.12 -5.94 13.54
CA ILE A 163 0.68 -7.28 13.86
C ILE A 163 2.06 -7.46 13.21
N GLY A 164 2.19 -7.12 11.92
CA GLY A 164 3.45 -7.20 11.19
C GLY A 164 4.55 -6.34 11.82
N PHE A 165 4.22 -5.11 12.22
CA PHE A 165 5.17 -4.23 12.91
C PHE A 165 5.57 -4.74 14.29
N SER A 166 4.62 -5.28 15.07
CA SER A 166 4.94 -5.90 16.36
C SER A 166 5.86 -7.11 16.18
N LEU A 167 5.60 -7.98 15.19
CA LEU A 167 6.46 -9.12 14.88
C LEU A 167 7.85 -8.67 14.42
N MET A 168 7.93 -7.63 13.58
CA MET A 168 9.23 -7.06 13.19
C MET A 168 10.01 -6.56 14.41
N ALA A 169 9.37 -5.81 15.31
CA ALA A 169 10.02 -5.28 16.50
C ALA A 169 10.51 -6.41 17.42
N VAL A 170 9.69 -7.43 17.68
CA VAL A 170 10.06 -8.60 18.50
C VAL A 170 11.20 -9.38 17.85
N GLY A 171 11.12 -9.63 16.54
CA GLY A 171 12.17 -10.31 15.77
C GLY A 171 13.49 -9.54 15.82
N LEU A 172 13.46 -8.22 15.62
CA LEU A 172 14.64 -7.37 15.66
C LEU A 172 15.29 -7.34 17.06
N ILE A 173 14.49 -7.09 18.11
CA ILE A 173 14.99 -7.03 19.50
C ILE A 173 15.58 -8.38 19.90
N GLY A 174 14.87 -9.47 19.64
CA GLY A 174 15.35 -10.82 19.97
C GLY A 174 16.61 -11.19 19.18
N PHE A 175 16.71 -10.79 17.91
CA PHE A 175 17.92 -10.97 17.12
C PHE A 175 19.10 -10.19 17.69
N LEU A 176 18.92 -8.89 18.01
CA LEU A 176 19.97 -8.07 18.61
C LEU A 176 20.43 -8.60 19.97
N LEU A 177 19.50 -9.06 20.82
CA LEU A 177 19.84 -9.70 22.10
C LEU A 177 20.59 -11.02 21.90
N SER A 178 20.30 -11.78 20.84
CA SER A 178 21.01 -13.02 20.52
C SER A 178 22.42 -12.80 19.96
N LEU A 179 22.73 -11.57 19.54
CA LEU A 179 24.07 -11.14 19.13
C LEU A 179 24.88 -10.56 20.31
N ARG A 180 24.24 -10.20 21.43
CA ARG A 180 24.98 -9.82 22.63
C ARG A 180 25.84 -11.02 23.06
N PRO A 181 27.15 -10.84 23.25
CA PRO A 181 27.97 -11.87 23.86
C PRO A 181 27.45 -12.06 25.28
N GLY A 182 26.79 -13.19 25.55
CA GLY A 182 26.43 -13.58 26.90
C GLY A 182 27.72 -13.74 27.70
N GLY A 183 27.93 -12.84 28.66
CA GLY A 183 28.87 -13.06 29.74
C GLY A 183 28.52 -14.36 30.47
N GLY A 184 29.54 -15.17 30.75
CA GLY A 184 29.39 -16.44 31.45
C GLY A 184 30.06 -17.60 30.74
N ARG A 185 31.37 -17.53 30.51
CA ARG A 185 32.16 -18.73 30.82
C ARG A 185 31.92 -18.97 32.31
N PRO A 186 31.51 -20.18 32.76
CA PRO A 186 31.78 -20.53 34.14
C PRO A 186 33.30 -20.36 34.28
N GLU A 187 33.75 -19.41 35.10
CA GLU A 187 35.09 -19.48 35.63
C GLU A 187 35.18 -20.84 36.29
N ASN A 188 36.01 -21.71 35.72
CA ASN A 188 36.25 -23.01 36.29
C ASN A 188 36.73 -22.76 37.73
N PRO A 189 35.99 -23.19 38.77
CA PRO A 189 36.38 -22.94 40.16
C PRO A 189 37.71 -23.58 40.52
N ASN A 190 38.24 -24.48 39.66
CA ASN A 190 39.56 -25.10 39.80
C ASN A 190 40.69 -24.35 39.05
N SER A 191 40.46 -23.15 38.54
CA SER A 191 41.54 -22.34 37.94
C SER A 191 42.36 -21.68 39.06
N GLN A 192 43.25 -22.44 39.70
CA GLN A 192 44.31 -21.80 40.49
C GLN A 192 45.17 -20.95 39.54
N PRO A 193 45.50 -19.69 39.91
CA PRO A 193 46.47 -18.92 39.15
C PRO A 193 47.79 -19.72 39.07
N PRO A 194 48.49 -19.70 37.92
CA PRO A 194 49.75 -20.42 37.79
C PRO A 194 50.70 -19.98 38.91
N PRO A 195 51.37 -20.93 39.60
CA PRO A 195 52.22 -20.60 40.73
C PRO A 195 53.28 -19.57 40.31
N PRO A 196 53.58 -18.58 41.16
CA PRO A 196 54.54 -17.55 40.84
C PRO A 196 55.88 -18.20 40.50
N ARG A 197 56.45 -17.83 39.36
CA ARG A 197 57.82 -18.23 39.00
C ARG A 197 58.74 -17.64 40.06
N TRP A 198 59.45 -18.52 40.75
CA TRP A 198 60.36 -18.18 41.83
C TRP A 198 61.34 -17.09 41.37
N GLY A 199 61.51 -16.04 42.19
CA GLY A 199 62.63 -15.11 42.04
C GLY A 199 62.33 -13.65 41.69
N ARG A 200 61.14 -13.10 41.93
CA ARG A 200 60.93 -11.63 41.94
C ARG A 200 59.99 -11.20 43.06
N GLY A 201 60.58 -10.77 44.19
CA GLY A 201 59.90 -9.96 45.21
C GLY A 201 59.93 -8.47 44.82
N PRO A 202 59.03 -7.65 45.37
CA PRO A 202 58.99 -6.22 45.09
C PRO A 202 60.12 -5.51 45.85
N THR A 203 60.92 -4.73 45.11
CA THR A 203 61.73 -3.61 45.62
C THR A 203 61.10 -2.32 45.15
#